data_AF-A0A151IAA6-F1
#
_entry.id   AF-A0A151IAA6-F1
#
_cell.length_a   1.000
_cell.length_b   1.000
_cell.length_c   1.000
_cell.angle_alpha   90.00
_cell.angle_beta   90.00
_cell.angle_gamma   90.00
#
_symmetry.space_group_name_H-M   'P 1'
#
loop_
_entity.id
_entity.type
_entity.pdbx_description
1 polymer ?
#
loop_
_entity_poly.entity_id
_entity_poly.type
_entity_poly.pdbx_seq_one_letter_code
_entity_poly.pdbx_strand_id
1 'polypeptide(L)'
;MSEKRSLVEELHASARRKFPRRRVVVHGYDDLWQTDVVEMRPYTRFNRGYYYILTVIDVLSKHAWAMPLKAKSGNEVTRAIAKIIRDDRRCPKNL
;
A
#
# COMPACT_ATOMS: atom_id res chain seq x y z
N MET A 1 7.26 25.46 32.99
CA MET A 1 7.59 24.07 33.38
C MET A 1 8.99 23.75 32.86
N SER A 2 9.82 23.07 33.64
CA SER A 2 11.16 22.63 33.17
C SER A 2 11.01 21.69 31.98
N GLU A 3 11.77 21.89 30.90
CA GLU A 3 11.76 21.04 29.69
C GLU A 3 11.87 19.54 30.04
N LYS A 4 12.71 19.22 31.04
CA LYS A 4 12.88 17.85 31.54
C LYS A 4 11.57 17.23 32.01
N ARG A 5 10.70 18.01 32.64
CA ARG A 5 9.41 17.54 33.15
C ARG A 5 8.42 17.27 32.02
N SER A 6 8.38 18.13 31.00
CA SER A 6 7.55 17.93 29.82
C SER A 6 7.95 16.65 29.05
N LEU A 7 9.25 16.42 28.90
CA LEU A 7 9.78 15.22 28.22
C LEU A 7 9.40 13.94 28.96
N VAL A 8 9.51 13.93 30.28
CA VAL A 8 9.11 12.78 31.13
C VAL A 8 7.60 12.51 31.00
N GLU A 9 6.77 13.56 31.01
CA GLU A 9 5.32 13.43 30.84
C GLU A 9 4.95 12.87 29.46
N GLU A 10 5.63 13.27 28.39
CA GLU A 10 5.41 12.75 27.04
C GLU A 10 5.85 11.29 26.91
N LEU A 11 7.05 10.94 27.36
CA LEU A 11 7.62 9.59 27.23
C LEU A 11 6.85 8.53 28.01
N HIS A 12 6.31 8.90 29.18
CA HIS A 12 5.54 8.01 30.04
C HIS A 12 4.03 8.15 29.86
N ALA A 13 3.57 8.98 28.91
CA ALA A 13 2.16 9.03 28.56
C ALA A 13 1.71 7.68 28.00
N SER A 14 0.51 7.24 28.40
CA SER A 14 -0.11 6.06 27.80
C SER A 14 -0.32 6.26 26.31
N ALA A 15 -0.03 5.24 25.50
CA ALA A 15 -0.21 5.30 24.06
C ALA A 15 -1.66 5.67 23.69
N ARG A 16 -1.83 6.72 22.88
CA ARG A 16 -3.15 7.18 22.43
C ARG A 16 -3.77 6.17 21.47
N ARG A 17 -4.70 5.35 21.95
CA ARG A 17 -5.40 4.33 21.14
C ARG A 17 -6.46 4.89 20.21
N LYS A 18 -7.12 5.99 20.60
CA LYS A 18 -8.18 6.64 19.83
C LYS A 18 -7.70 8.00 19.33
N PHE A 19 -7.52 8.10 18.03
CA PHE A 19 -7.14 9.30 17.31
C PHE A 19 -7.97 9.41 16.03
N PRO A 20 -8.23 10.64 15.53
CA PRO A 20 -8.87 10.82 14.24
C PRO A 20 -8.09 10.08 13.16
N ARG A 21 -8.76 9.18 12.43
CA ARG A 21 -8.21 8.48 11.28
C ARG A 21 -9.00 8.88 10.04
N ARG A 22 -8.33 8.94 8.89
CA ARG A 22 -9.01 9.14 7.62
C ARG A 22 -9.92 7.94 7.35
N ARG A 23 -11.21 8.19 7.12
CA ARG A 23 -12.16 7.13 6.74
C ARG A 23 -11.90 6.76 5.28
N VAL A 24 -11.88 5.45 5.01
CA VAL A 24 -11.95 4.91 3.66
C VAL A 24 -13.42 4.67 3.37
N VAL A 25 -13.98 5.38 2.40
CA VAL A 25 -15.39 5.29 1.99
C VAL A 25 -15.41 4.57 0.65
N VAL A 26 -16.26 3.54 0.53
CA VAL A 26 -16.36 2.68 -0.65
C VAL A 26 -17.83 2.37 -0.91
N HIS A 27 -18.27 2.48 -2.16
CA HIS A 27 -19.68 2.38 -2.57
C HIS A 27 -20.03 1.07 -3.28
N GLY A 28 -19.04 0.25 -3.66
CA GLY A 28 -19.28 -1.02 -4.33
C GLY A 28 -17.99 -1.76 -4.72
N TYR A 29 -18.15 -2.84 -5.47
CA TYR A 29 -17.01 -3.57 -6.04
C TYR A 29 -16.27 -2.72 -7.06
N ASP A 30 -14.95 -2.84 -7.04
CA ASP A 30 -14.03 -2.07 -7.89
C ASP A 30 -14.25 -0.55 -7.79
N ASP A 31 -14.75 -0.07 -6.66
CA ASP A 31 -14.98 1.36 -6.46
C ASP A 31 -13.68 2.08 -6.07
N LEU A 32 -12.88 1.44 -5.20
CA LEU A 32 -11.58 1.93 -4.77
C LEU A 32 -10.58 0.78 -4.72
N TRP A 33 -9.47 0.95 -5.45
CA TRP A 33 -8.30 0.11 -5.32
C TRP A 33 -7.23 0.83 -4.50
N GLN A 34 -6.62 0.14 -3.56
CA GLN A 34 -5.43 0.62 -2.84
C GLN A 34 -4.20 -0.09 -3.37
N THR A 35 -3.12 0.65 -3.55
CA THR A 35 -1.87 0.13 -4.11
C THR A 35 -0.70 0.46 -3.20
N ASP A 36 0.21 -0.49 -3.04
CA ASP A 36 1.48 -0.28 -2.34
C ASP A 36 2.61 -1.04 -3.05
N VAL A 37 3.86 -0.72 -2.72
CA VAL A 37 5.04 -1.39 -3.27
C VAL A 37 5.90 -1.94 -2.15
N VAL A 38 6.02 -3.26 -2.12
CA VAL A 38 6.89 -3.98 -1.18
C VAL A 38 8.31 -4.03 -1.72
N GLU A 39 9.29 -3.70 -0.88
CA GLU A 39 10.71 -3.76 -1.23
C GLU A 39 11.33 -5.13 -0.94
N MET A 40 11.86 -5.75 -1.99
CA MET A 40 12.37 -7.13 -1.98
C MET A 40 13.83 -7.20 -2.48
N ARG A 41 14.56 -6.08 -2.50
CA ARG A 41 15.96 -6.01 -2.99
C ARG A 41 16.90 -7.05 -2.34
N PRO A 42 16.82 -7.32 -1.02
CA PRO A 42 17.68 -8.35 -0.40
C PRO A 42 17.45 -9.77 -0.95
N TYR A 43 16.26 -10.04 -1.50
CA TYR A 43 15.83 -11.36 -1.94
C TYR A 43 15.92 -11.54 -3.46
N THR A 44 16.57 -10.63 -4.17
CA THR A 44 16.64 -10.63 -5.65
C THR A 44 17.16 -11.92 -6.25
N ARG A 45 18.15 -12.56 -5.62
CA ARG A 45 18.68 -13.87 -6.05
C ARG A 45 17.60 -14.96 -6.05
N PHE A 46 16.70 -14.94 -5.08
CA PHE A 46 15.59 -15.89 -4.96
C PHE A 46 14.39 -15.48 -5.80
N ASN A 47 14.19 -14.17 -5.97
CA ASN A 47 13.07 -13.59 -6.72
C ASN A 47 13.41 -13.40 -8.21
N ARG A 48 14.28 -14.22 -8.80
CA ARG A 48 14.63 -14.17 -10.24
C ARG A 48 15.00 -12.76 -10.72
N GLY A 49 15.71 -12.01 -9.87
CA GLY A 49 16.13 -10.63 -10.09
C GLY A 49 15.03 -9.58 -10.03
N TYR A 50 13.85 -9.88 -9.47
CA TYR A 50 12.83 -8.88 -9.15
C TYR A 50 13.15 -8.21 -7.81
N TYR A 51 13.05 -6.89 -7.79
CA TYR A 51 13.45 -6.06 -6.66
C TYR A 51 12.25 -5.60 -5.83
N TYR A 52 11.05 -5.63 -6.39
CA TYR A 52 9.84 -5.11 -5.76
C TYR A 52 8.62 -5.97 -6.10
N ILE A 53 7.57 -5.83 -5.30
CA ILE A 53 6.24 -6.39 -5.58
C ILE A 53 5.25 -5.24 -5.48
N LEU A 54 4.54 -4.95 -6.56
CA LEU A 54 3.36 -4.10 -6.53
C LEU A 54 2.19 -4.91 -5.98
N THR A 55 1.62 -4.44 -4.89
CA THR A 55 0.39 -4.98 -4.32
C THR A 55 -0.76 -4.06 -4.67
N VAL A 56 -1.85 -4.64 -5.17
CA VAL A 56 -3.10 -3.92 -5.46
C VAL A 56 -4.22 -4.68 -4.77
N ILE A 57 -5.12 -3.98 -4.09
CA ILE A 57 -6.27 -4.60 -3.43
C ILE A 57 -7.54 -3.82 -3.72
N ASP A 58 -8.60 -4.53 -4.13
CA ASP A 58 -9.95 -3.97 -4.08
C ASP A 58 -10.38 -3.89 -2.61
N VAL A 59 -10.61 -2.66 -2.14
CA VAL A 59 -10.90 -2.39 -0.73
C VAL A 59 -12.17 -3.09 -0.26
N LEU A 60 -13.19 -3.26 -1.11
CA LEU A 60 -14.42 -3.92 -0.71
C LEU A 60 -14.30 -5.44 -0.80
N SER A 61 -13.94 -5.97 -1.97
CA SER A 61 -13.92 -7.43 -2.18
C SER A 61 -12.76 -8.14 -1.49
N LYS A 62 -11.75 -7.38 -1.04
CA LYS A 62 -10.48 -7.91 -0.51
C LYS A 62 -9.71 -8.80 -1.49
N HIS A 63 -10.05 -8.72 -2.77
CA HIS A 63 -9.29 -9.39 -3.82
C HIS A 63 -7.99 -8.63 -4.04
N ALA A 64 -6.87 -9.35 -4.03
CA ALA A 64 -5.55 -8.75 -4.11
C ALA A 64 -4.75 -9.34 -5.28
N TRP A 65 -3.99 -8.46 -5.92
CA TRP A 65 -3.00 -8.79 -6.94
C TRP A 65 -1.61 -8.51 -6.42
N ALA A 66 -0.66 -9.35 -6.83
CA ALA A 66 0.76 -9.16 -6.55
C ALA A 66 1.54 -9.27 -7.85
N MET A 67 2.14 -8.16 -8.28
CA MET A 67 2.88 -8.08 -9.54
C MET A 67 4.37 -7.86 -9.25
N PRO A 68 5.27 -8.72 -9.74
CA PRO A 68 6.70 -8.53 -9.54
C PRO A 68 7.22 -7.38 -10.43
N LEU A 69 8.05 -6.49 -9.86
CA LEU A 69 8.67 -5.36 -10.58
C LEU A 69 10.20 -5.39 -10.46
N LYS A 70 10.88 -5.00 -11.54
CA LYS A 70 12.32 -4.78 -11.63
C LYS A 70 12.71 -3.37 -11.15
N ALA A 71 11.85 -2.37 -11.30
CA ALA A 71 12.08 -1.02 -10.81
C ALA A 71 10.78 -0.40 -10.26
N LYS A 72 10.94 0.60 -9.37
CA LYS A 72 9.84 1.45 -8.87
C LYS A 72 9.44 2.55 -9.87
N SER A 73 9.86 2.44 -11.13
CA SER A 73 9.61 3.48 -12.12
C SER A 73 8.12 3.56 -12.48
N GLY A 74 7.62 4.78 -12.74
CA GLY A 74 6.22 4.98 -13.13
C GLY A 74 5.83 4.12 -14.35
N ASN A 75 6.68 4.08 -15.37
CA ASN A 75 6.47 3.26 -16.57
C ASN A 75 6.26 1.78 -16.27
N GLU A 76 6.98 1.24 -15.28
CA GLU A 76 6.87 -0.17 -14.92
C GLU A 76 5.62 -0.47 -14.11
N VAL A 77 5.29 0.42 -13.15
CA VAL A 77 4.04 0.33 -12.39
C VAL A 77 2.83 0.45 -13.31
N THR A 78 2.82 1.41 -14.24
CA THR A 78 1.73 1.57 -15.21
C THR A 78 1.55 0.32 -16.08
N ARG A 79 2.65 -0.29 -16.56
CA ARG A 79 2.57 -1.56 -17.31
C ARG A 79 2.00 -2.70 -16.46
N ALA A 80 2.37 -2.79 -15.19
CA ALA A 80 1.85 -3.80 -14.27
C ALA A 80 0.35 -3.62 -14.01
N ILE A 81 -0.11 -2.39 -13.75
CA ILE A 81 -1.53 -2.07 -13.57
C ILE A 81 -2.32 -2.35 -14.85
N ALA A 82 -1.82 -1.93 -16.02
CA ALA A 82 -2.46 -2.20 -17.30
C ALA A 82 -2.61 -3.71 -17.56
N LYS A 83 -1.61 -4.50 -17.16
CA LYS A 83 -1.67 -5.96 -17.22
C LYS A 83 -2.77 -6.53 -16.32
N ILE A 84 -2.90 -6.06 -15.06
CA ILE A 84 -4.00 -6.47 -14.16
C ILE A 84 -5.36 -6.17 -14.80
N ILE A 85 -5.56 -4.94 -15.28
CA ILE A 85 -6.84 -4.51 -15.85
C ILE A 85 -7.21 -5.36 -17.07
N ARG A 86 -6.23 -5.63 -17.94
CA ARG A 86 -6.46 -6.43 -19.15
C ARG A 86 -6.75 -7.89 -18.83
N ASP A 87 -5.98 -8.50 -17.92
CA ASP A 87 -6.03 -9.93 -17.66
C ASP A 87 -7.27 -10.30 -16.81
N ASP A 88 -7.61 -9.50 -15.79
CA ASP A 88 -8.75 -9.74 -14.90
C ASP A 88 -10.05 -9.05 -15.34
N ARG A 89 -9.98 -8.12 -16.31
CA ARG A 89 -11.11 -7.30 -16.79
C ARG A 89 -11.78 -6.48 -15.68
N ARG A 90 -11.06 -6.20 -14.59
CA ARG A 90 -11.49 -5.33 -13.49
C ARG A 90 -10.75 -4.01 -13.56
N CYS A 91 -11.41 -2.91 -13.21
CA CYS A 91 -10.80 -1.60 -13.13
C CYS A 91 -11.49 -0.76 -12.06
N PRO A 92 -10.74 0.08 -11.32
CA PRO A 92 -11.34 0.96 -10.33
C PRO A 92 -12.21 2.01 -11.02
N LYS A 93 -13.39 2.27 -10.45
CA LYS A 93 -14.39 3.20 -11.01
C LYS A 93 -14.08 4.67 -10.72
N ASN A 94 -13.38 4.95 -9.62
CA ASN A 94 -13.06 6.30 -9.17
C ASN A 94 -11.55 6.59 -9.25
N LEU A 95 -11.00 6.61 -10.47
CA LEU A 95 -9.63 7.09 -10.73
C LEU A 95 -9.62 8.59 -11.02
#